data_AF-A0A3B5BFX1-F1
#
_entry.id   AF-A0A3B5BFX1-F1
#
_cell.length_a   1.000
_cell.length_b   1.000
_cell.length_c   1.000
_cell.angle_alpha   90.00
_cell.angle_beta   90.00
_cell.angle_gamma   90.00
#
_symmetry.space_group_name_H-M   'P 1'
#
loop_
_entity.id
_entity.type
_entity.pdbx_description
1 polymer ?
#
loop_
_entity_poly.entity_id
_entity_poly.type
_entity_poly.pdbx_seq_one_letter_code
_entity_poly.pdbx_strand_id
1 'polypeptide(L)'
;LGKRIIKLLKDGKSSWIVAKDVGCSQKTSKRQDRTLKEQTGRNWSHQTVRNRLKEMGFPYRKAKQKPSLTPKQKKTRLQWAKENQLWTLDDWMKRTFSVLSVPDVHSKLTN
;
A
#
# COMPACT_ATOMS: atom_id res chain seq x y z
N LEU A 1 3.49 14.73 4.04
CA LEU A 1 3.83 13.59 4.94
C LEU A 1 4.99 13.89 5.89
N GLY A 2 6.20 14.19 5.40
CA GLY A 2 7.37 14.46 6.27
C GLY A 2 7.12 15.56 7.31
N LYS A 3 6.66 16.74 6.87
CA LYS A 3 6.28 17.87 7.74
C LYS A 3 5.26 17.51 8.84
N ARG A 4 4.38 16.55 8.57
CA ARG A 4 3.34 16.11 9.53
C ARG A 4 3.93 15.17 10.58
N ILE A 5 4.75 14.20 10.19
CA ILE A 5 5.45 13.28 11.12
C ILE A 5 6.35 14.05 12.10
N ILE A 6 7.00 15.12 11.65
CA ILE A 6 7.81 15.99 12.51
C ILE A 6 6.97 16.72 13.54
N LYS A 7 5.82 17.27 13.13
CA LYS A 7 4.85 17.87 14.07
C LYS A 7 4.38 16.84 15.10
N LEU A 8 4.14 15.59 14.68
CA LEU A 8 3.73 14.50 15.58
C LEU A 8 4.81 14.12 16.60
N LEU A 9 6.08 14.10 16.20
CA LEU A 9 7.20 13.82 17.10
C LEU A 9 7.45 14.97 18.11
N LYS A 10 7.11 16.21 17.75
CA LYS A 10 7.25 17.39 18.62
C LYS A 10 6.06 17.55 19.58
N ASP A 11 4.85 17.21 19.13
CA ASP A 11 3.61 17.56 19.83
C ASP A 11 3.18 16.52 20.89
N GLY A 12 3.72 15.29 20.91
CA GLY A 12 3.39 14.27 21.92
C GLY A 12 1.91 13.86 21.99
N LYS A 13 1.13 14.11 20.92
CA LYS A 13 -0.34 13.97 20.89
C LYS A 13 -0.80 12.52 20.75
N SER A 14 -2.01 12.23 21.25
CA SER A 14 -2.58 10.89 21.32
C SER A 14 -2.93 10.28 19.94
N SER A 15 -2.72 8.96 19.84
CA SER A 15 -2.77 8.12 18.64
C SER A 15 -4.02 8.30 17.75
N TRP A 16 -5.20 8.52 18.33
CA TRP A 16 -6.47 8.51 17.59
C TRP A 16 -6.72 9.78 16.75
N ILE A 17 -6.34 10.96 17.25
CA ILE A 17 -6.52 12.24 16.55
C ILE A 17 -5.61 12.31 15.32
N VAL A 18 -4.41 11.76 15.49
CA VAL A 18 -3.33 11.74 14.51
C VAL A 18 -3.66 10.82 13.31
N ALA A 19 -4.31 9.68 13.56
CA ALA A 19 -4.67 8.73 12.51
C ALA A 19 -5.65 9.33 11.47
N LYS A 20 -6.59 10.17 11.92
CA LYS A 20 -7.56 10.86 11.03
C LYS A 20 -6.87 11.83 10.08
N ASP A 21 -5.87 12.54 10.58
CA ASP A 21 -5.16 13.57 9.80
C ASP A 21 -4.21 12.96 8.77
N VAL A 22 -3.38 11.99 9.17
CA VAL A 22 -2.17 11.62 8.42
C VAL A 22 -2.49 11.00 7.05
N GLY A 23 -3.57 10.22 6.93
CA GLY A 23 -3.85 9.38 5.77
C GLY A 23 -2.76 8.31 5.59
N CYS A 24 -3.15 7.06 5.31
CA CYS A 24 -2.20 5.94 5.20
C CYS A 24 -1.36 6.04 3.92
N SER A 25 -0.37 6.94 3.88
CA SER A 25 0.57 7.10 2.76
C SER A 25 1.89 6.44 3.13
N GLN A 26 2.12 5.25 2.56
CA GLN A 26 3.28 4.40 2.83
C GLN A 26 4.53 4.97 2.15
N LYS A 27 5.28 5.84 2.84
CA LYS A 27 6.65 6.17 2.43
C LYS A 27 7.65 5.32 3.20
N THR A 28 8.67 4.84 2.51
CA THR A 28 9.74 4.00 3.09
C THR A 28 10.47 4.75 4.22
N SER A 29 10.81 4.04 5.29
CA SER A 29 11.46 4.61 6.49
C SER A 29 12.74 5.41 6.15
N LYS A 30 13.56 4.95 5.20
CA LYS A 30 14.76 5.68 4.72
C LYS A 30 14.45 7.06 4.10
N ARG A 31 13.30 7.20 3.43
CA ARG A 31 12.89 8.46 2.80
C ARG A 31 12.27 9.42 3.81
N GLN A 32 11.69 8.89 4.89
CA GLN A 32 11.21 9.70 6.01
C GLN A 32 12.39 10.26 6.82
N ASP A 33 13.46 9.48 7.02
CA ASP A 33 14.64 9.86 7.80
C ASP A 33 15.37 11.11 7.25
N ARG A 34 15.62 11.17 5.93
CA ARG A 34 16.18 12.37 5.28
C ARG A 34 15.34 13.62 5.51
N THR A 35 14.02 13.51 5.31
CA THR A 35 13.11 14.65 5.50
C THR A 35 13.00 15.06 6.97
N LEU A 36 13.09 14.11 7.91
CA LEU A 36 13.11 14.34 9.35
C LEU A 36 14.36 15.10 9.78
N LYS A 37 15.53 14.70 9.26
CA LYS A 37 16.83 15.32 9.52
C LYS A 37 16.89 16.77 9.01
N GLU A 38 16.50 17.00 7.75
CA GLU A 38 16.49 18.34 7.13
C GLU A 38 15.60 19.35 7.87
N GLN A 39 14.48 18.91 8.42
CA GLN A 39 13.48 19.82 9.02
C GLN A 39 13.58 19.95 10.54
N THR A 40 14.27 19.03 11.22
CA THR A 40 14.40 19.04 12.69
C THR A 40 15.82 19.39 13.15
N GLY A 41 16.81 19.36 12.25
CA GLY A 41 18.23 19.60 12.57
C GLY A 41 18.83 18.56 13.52
N ARG A 42 18.06 17.55 13.93
CA ARG A 42 18.41 16.55 14.93
C ARG A 42 18.45 15.18 14.26
N ASN A 43 19.56 14.46 14.43
CA ASN A 43 19.67 13.07 14.00
C ASN A 43 18.89 12.20 14.98
N TRP A 44 17.79 11.61 14.54
CA TRP A 44 17.07 10.59 15.27
C TRP A 44 17.59 9.22 14.83
N SER A 45 17.73 8.27 15.76
CA SER A 45 18.02 6.90 15.34
C SER A 45 16.82 6.32 14.58
N HIS A 46 17.09 5.46 13.60
CA HIS A 46 16.02 4.74 12.89
C HIS A 46 15.11 3.97 13.86
N GLN A 47 15.65 3.51 14.99
CA GLN A 47 14.90 2.79 16.00
C GLN A 47 13.89 3.69 16.71
N THR A 48 14.29 4.92 17.06
CA THR A 48 13.41 5.89 17.72
C THR A 48 12.22 6.24 16.82
N VAL A 49 12.46 6.43 15.52
CA VAL A 49 11.40 6.70 14.54
C VAL A 49 10.44 5.52 14.44
N ARG A 50 10.94 4.28 14.38
CA ARG A 50 10.10 3.07 14.33
C ARG A 50 9.26 2.88 15.58
N ASN A 51 9.83 3.08 16.77
CA ASN A 51 9.12 2.95 18.03
C ASN A 51 7.95 3.93 18.11
N ARG A 52 8.18 5.20 17.74
CA ARG A 52 7.11 6.20 17.74
C ARG A 52 6.04 5.94 16.68
N LEU A 53 6.41 5.46 15.50
CA LEU A 53 5.41 5.03 14.50
C LEU A 53 4.57 3.86 15.00
N LYS A 54 5.17 2.91 15.73
CA LYS A 54 4.46 1.77 16.33
C LYS A 54 3.50 2.20 17.44
N GLU A 55 3.93 3.09 18.34
CA GLU A 55 3.08 3.68 19.39
C GLU A 55 1.89 4.45 18.83
N MET A 56 2.07 5.14 17.69
CA MET A 56 1.01 5.85 16.99
C MET A 56 0.11 4.96 16.13
N GLY A 57 0.24 3.63 16.20
CA GLY A 57 -0.62 2.71 15.45
C GLY A 57 -0.35 2.66 13.94
N PHE A 58 0.86 3.02 13.49
CA PHE A 58 1.31 2.83 12.11
C PHE A 58 2.20 1.57 12.00
N PRO A 59 1.62 0.35 11.95
CA PRO A 59 2.41 -0.85 11.79
C PRO A 59 3.03 -0.89 10.41
N TYR A 60 4.23 -1.44 10.34
CA TYR A 60 4.83 -1.79 9.06
C TYR A 60 4.02 -2.90 8.38
N ARG A 61 3.70 -2.73 7.09
CA ARG A 61 3.12 -3.78 6.24
C ARG A 61 3.87 -3.88 4.92
N LYS A 62 4.19 -5.10 4.48
CA LYS A 62 4.71 -5.35 3.13
C LYS A 62 3.56 -5.22 2.15
N ALA A 63 3.69 -4.34 1.16
CA ALA A 63 2.69 -4.21 0.10
C ALA A 63 2.61 -5.52 -0.71
N LYS A 64 1.39 -5.96 -1.03
CA LYS A 64 1.19 -7.06 -1.98
C LYS A 64 1.72 -6.63 -3.34
N GLN A 65 2.51 -7.50 -3.98
CA GLN A 65 2.97 -7.25 -5.34
C GLN A 65 1.77 -7.27 -6.28
N LYS A 66 1.61 -6.21 -7.06
CA LYS A 66 0.59 -6.11 -8.10
C LYS A 66 1.29 -5.95 -9.43
N PRO A 67 0.82 -6.60 -10.51
CA PRO A 67 1.37 -6.36 -11.84
C PRO A 67 1.23 -4.87 -12.18
N SER A 68 2.28 -4.30 -12.76
CA SER A 68 2.25 -2.91 -13.22
C SER A 68 1.27 -2.79 -14.38
N LEU A 69 0.32 -1.87 -14.26
CA LEU A 69 -0.65 -1.59 -15.32
C LEU A 69 -0.22 -0.36 -16.10
N THR A 70 -0.17 -0.51 -17.41
CA THR A 70 0.01 0.62 -18.32
C THR A 70 -1.22 1.55 -18.25
N PRO A 71 -1.09 2.85 -18.55
CA PRO A 71 -2.22 3.78 -18.57
C PRO A 71 -3.36 3.30 -19.48
N LYS A 72 -3.02 2.68 -20.62
CA LYS A 72 -3.99 2.08 -21.55
C LYS A 72 -4.78 0.96 -20.88
N GLN A 73 -4.11 0.02 -20.21
CA GLN A 73 -4.77 -1.08 -19.48
C GLN A 73 -5.68 -0.57 -18.37
N LYS A 74 -5.28 0.49 -17.65
CA LYS A 74 -6.13 1.11 -16.62
C LYS A 74 -7.43 1.65 -17.20
N LYS A 75 -7.37 2.37 -18.33
CA LYS A 75 -8.54 2.90 -19.02
C LYS A 75 -9.48 1.78 -19.48
N THR A 76 -8.94 0.78 -20.18
CA THR A 76 -9.75 -0.36 -20.68
C THR A 76 -10.43 -1.11 -19.54
N ARG A 77 -9.70 -1.40 -18.45
CA ARG A 77 -10.28 -2.06 -17.27
C ARG A 77 -11.37 -1.22 -16.61
N LEU A 78 -11.16 0.08 -16.49
CA LEU A 78 -12.13 1.00 -15.89
C LEU A 78 -13.40 1.09 -16.74
N GLN A 79 -13.26 1.22 -18.06
CA GLN A 79 -14.37 1.26 -18.99
C GLN A 79 -15.18 -0.03 -18.91
N TRP A 80 -14.52 -1.19 -18.99
CA TRP A 80 -15.17 -2.49 -18.85
C TRP A 80 -15.90 -2.64 -17.51
N ALA A 81 -15.30 -2.19 -16.40
CA ALA A 81 -15.96 -2.26 -15.10
C ALA A 81 -17.23 -1.39 -15.02
N LYS A 82 -17.25 -0.24 -15.71
CA LYS A 82 -18.44 0.63 -15.78
C LYS A 82 -19.54 0.02 -16.64
N GLU A 83 -19.19 -0.50 -17.81
CA GLU A 83 -20.14 -1.13 -18.74
C GLU A 83 -20.82 -2.35 -18.10
N ASN A 84 -20.10 -3.09 -17.26
CA ASN A 84 -20.58 -4.31 -16.62
C ASN A 84 -20.94 -4.12 -15.14
N GLN A 85 -21.08 -2.86 -14.69
CA GLN A 85 -21.39 -2.55 -13.29
C GLN A 85 -22.78 -3.03 -12.87
N LEU A 86 -23.73 -3.06 -13.82
CA LEU A 86 -25.13 -3.44 -13.60
C LEU A 86 -25.42 -4.90 -13.97
N TRP A 87 -24.39 -5.71 -14.23
CA TRP A 87 -24.59 -7.12 -14.57
C TRP A 87 -25.22 -7.90 -13.41
N THR A 88 -26.26 -8.66 -13.74
CA THR A 88 -26.91 -9.58 -12.82
C THR A 88 -26.20 -10.94 -12.82
N LEU A 89 -26.49 -11.80 -11.83
CA LEU A 89 -25.88 -13.12 -11.73
C LEU A 89 -26.10 -13.98 -12.99
N ASP A 90 -27.24 -13.82 -13.66
CA ASP A 90 -27.55 -14.52 -14.91
C ASP A 90 -26.63 -14.06 -16.06
N ASP A 91 -26.37 -12.74 -16.15
CA ASP A 91 -25.42 -12.17 -17.13
C ASP A 91 -23.99 -12.69 -16.93
N TRP A 92 -23.59 -12.91 -15.67
CA TRP A 92 -22.30 -13.54 -15.33
C TRP A 92 -22.26 -15.02 -15.70
N MET A 93 -23.36 -15.75 -15.44
CA MET A 93 -23.49 -17.19 -15.72
C MET A 93 -23.49 -17.49 -17.22
N LYS A 94 -24.11 -16.63 -18.03
CA LYS A 94 -24.09 -16.74 -19.50
C LYS A 94 -22.68 -16.63 -20.07
N ARG A 95 -21.74 -16.01 -19.34
CA ARG A 95 -20.38 -15.79 -19.83
C ARG A 95 -19.46 -16.92 -19.41
N THR A 96 -19.15 -17.80 -20.35
CA THR A 96 -18.11 -18.82 -20.17
C THR A 96 -16.73 -18.16 -20.27
N PHE A 97 -15.90 -18.34 -19.24
CA PHE A 97 -14.51 -17.88 -19.22
C PHE A 97 -13.59 -19.08 -19.39
N SER A 98 -12.82 -19.10 -20.48
CA SER A 98 -11.74 -20.08 -20.65
C SER A 98 -10.43 -19.48 -20.15
N VAL A 99 -9.85 -20.07 -19.10
CA VAL A 99 -8.51 -19.72 -18.63
C VAL A 99 -7.57 -20.88 -18.93
N LEU A 100 -6.58 -20.65 -19.80
CA LEU A 100 -5.51 -21.60 -20.01
C LEU A 100 -4.46 -21.38 -18.91
N SER A 101 -4.49 -22.24 -17.90
CA SER A 101 -3.39 -22.31 -16.93
C SER A 101 -2.31 -23.19 -17.51
N VAL A 102 -1.10 -22.66 -17.70
CA VAL A 102 0.05 -23.47 -18.08
C VAL A 102 0.43 -24.31 -16.84
N PRO A 103 0.47 -25.65 -16.94
CA PRO A 103 0.90 -26.47 -15.82
C PRO A 103 2.37 -26.21 -15.51
N ASP A 104 2.68 -26.10 -14.22
CA ASP A 104 4.06 -25.94 -13.72
C ASP A 104 4.85 -27.23 -13.94
N VAL A 105 5.90 -27.18 -14.76
CA VAL A 105 6.68 -28.35 -15.21
C VAL A 105 7.76 -28.76 -14.18
N HIS A 106 7.85 -28.11 -13.02
CA HIS A 106 8.95 -28.32 -12.07
C HIS A 106 8.68 -29.19 -10.84
N SER A 107 7.60 -29.99 -10.82
CA SER A 107 7.43 -31.02 -9.80
C SER A 107 7.52 -32.41 -10.41
N LYS A 108 8.65 -33.09 -10.19
CA LYS A 108 8.83 -34.55 -9.99
C LYS A 108 10.16 -35.04 -10.54
N LEU A 109 11.16 -35.14 -9.66
CA LEU A 109 12.04 -36.30 -9.54
C LEU A 109 12.49 -36.42 -8.07
N THR A 110 11.59 -36.88 -7.20
CA THR A 110 11.97 -37.60 -5.98
C THR A 110 11.11 -38.86 -5.90
N ASN A 111 11.66 -39.95 -6.41
CA ASN A 111 11.59 -41.29 -5.82
C ASN A 111 12.75 -42.10 -6.38
#